data_AF-B4WV46-F1
#
_entry.id   AF-B4WV46-F1
#
_cell.length_a   1.000
_cell.length_b   1.000
_cell.length_c   1.000
_cell.angle_alpha   90.00
_cell.angle_beta   90.00
_cell.angle_gamma   90.00
#
_symmetry.space_group_name_H-M   'P 1'
#
loop_
_entity.id
_entity.type
_entity.pdbx_description
1 polymer ?
#
loop_
_entity_poly.entity_id
_entity_poly.type
_entity_poly.pdbx_seq_one_letter_code
_entity_poly.pdbx_strand_id
1 'polypeptide(L)'
;MCSIFSRIINGQVVVGRNFDWIQLGGNIHFVMPTRQYGLTTYGLCVIEQVGSDRPFEGLNSQGLFIGMAGIHADDFPERRQSDAAIALDELGAIRFVLERATTTQQAVAILDQVQIVPHKIEPYVRLQYFIADQQGDVCIIAGQEKTTIQRLDATTLAAVTNFPLSLKSKIACDRFERLEQWLPTVTNEQAAIALVEAVSQQSTVYSSLYSLTQKTVSLWIERAFQYPLTFQLDREIAQGYKFYNFGQLKLMSAKGQDRFREAPYKVQCGFAKR
;
A
#
# COMPACT_ATOMS: atom_id res chain seq x y z
N MET A 1 -9.85 5.95 7.11
CA MET A 1 -10.18 5.15 5.91
C MET A 1 -9.09 5.40 4.88
N CYS A 2 -8.35 4.41 4.38
CA CYS A 2 -7.32 4.43 3.32
C CYS A 2 -7.89 4.57 1.89
N SER A 3 -7.04 4.91 0.92
CA SER A 3 -7.38 4.88 -0.52
C SER A 3 -6.19 4.42 -1.34
N ILE A 4 -6.42 3.62 -2.39
CA ILE A 4 -5.39 3.19 -3.35
C ILE A 4 -5.95 3.34 -4.76
N PHE A 5 -5.15 3.79 -5.72
CA PHE A 5 -5.49 3.80 -7.14
C PHE A 5 -4.29 3.45 -8.01
N SER A 6 -4.55 3.01 -9.25
CA SER A 6 -3.53 2.82 -10.27
C SER A 6 -3.92 3.42 -11.61
N ARG A 7 -2.92 3.91 -12.36
CA ARG A 7 -3.09 4.53 -13.68
C ARG A 7 -1.85 4.33 -14.54
N ILE A 8 -2.03 4.27 -15.86
CA ILE A 8 -0.92 4.39 -16.81
C ILE A 8 -0.71 5.87 -17.14
N ILE A 9 0.50 6.37 -16.89
CA ILE A 9 0.94 7.73 -17.18
C ILE A 9 2.19 7.65 -18.03
N ASN A 10 2.17 8.21 -19.24
CA ASN A 10 3.31 8.20 -20.17
C ASN A 10 3.93 6.79 -20.35
N GLY A 11 3.09 5.75 -20.42
CA GLY A 11 3.53 4.36 -20.54
C GLY A 11 4.14 3.75 -19.27
N GLN A 12 4.00 4.41 -18.11
CA GLN A 12 4.43 3.91 -16.80
C GLN A 12 3.20 3.61 -15.94
N VAL A 13 3.21 2.47 -15.25
CA VAL A 13 2.18 2.17 -14.26
C VAL A 13 2.54 2.90 -12.97
N VAL A 14 1.64 3.77 -12.51
CA VAL A 14 1.76 4.45 -11.23
C VAL A 14 0.68 3.98 -10.26
N VAL A 15 1.04 3.91 -8.98
CA VAL A 15 0.10 3.56 -7.90
C VAL A 15 0.14 4.65 -6.85
N GLY A 16 -1.00 5.30 -6.60
CA GLY A 16 -1.14 6.31 -5.56
C GLY A 16 -1.87 5.74 -4.35
N ARG A 17 -1.47 6.15 -3.13
CA ARG A 17 -2.11 5.70 -1.89
C ARG A 17 -2.14 6.77 -0.82
N ASN A 18 -3.21 6.76 -0.04
CA ASN A 18 -3.25 7.35 1.31
C ASN A 18 -3.48 6.24 2.32
N PHE A 19 -2.61 6.19 3.33
CA PHE A 19 -2.77 5.30 4.47
C PHE A 19 -3.30 6.09 5.66
N ASP A 20 -4.47 5.69 6.13
CA ASP A 20 -5.22 6.39 7.15
C ASP A 20 -5.35 5.51 8.38
N TRP A 21 -4.77 5.96 9.48
CA TRP A 21 -4.64 5.17 10.70
C TRP A 21 -4.73 6.07 11.92
N ILE A 22 -5.09 5.47 13.06
CA ILE A 22 -5.26 6.20 14.32
C ILE A 22 -3.93 6.54 15.00
N GLN A 23 -2.90 5.72 14.75
CA GLN A 23 -1.57 5.90 15.31
C GLN A 23 -0.65 6.54 14.27
N LEU A 24 0.10 7.55 14.67
CA LEU A 24 1.13 8.14 13.83
C LEU A 24 2.40 7.26 13.82
N GLY A 25 3.25 7.50 12.83
CA GLY A 25 4.53 6.82 12.68
C GLY A 25 4.49 5.68 11.67
N GLY A 26 5.54 4.87 11.70
CA GLY A 26 5.80 3.82 10.72
C GLY A 26 7.26 3.81 10.29
N ASN A 27 7.61 2.79 9.52
CA ASN A 27 8.93 2.60 8.95
C ASN A 27 8.80 2.29 7.46
N ILE A 28 9.71 2.83 6.65
CA ILE A 28 9.98 2.34 5.31
C ILE A 28 11.27 1.50 5.35
N HIS A 29 11.22 0.28 4.83
CA HIS A 29 12.33 -0.64 4.78
C HIS A 29 12.74 -0.91 3.34
N PHE A 30 14.06 -0.97 3.12
CA PHE A 30 14.67 -1.42 1.88
C PHE A 30 15.39 -2.74 2.17
N VAL A 31 14.90 -3.83 1.59
CA VAL A 31 15.36 -5.19 1.85
C VAL A 31 16.07 -5.71 0.62
N MET A 32 17.32 -6.14 0.77
CA MET A 32 18.08 -6.73 -0.32
C MET A 32 17.54 -8.12 -0.71
N PRO A 33 17.68 -8.55 -1.97
CA PRO A 33 17.50 -9.94 -2.37
C PRO A 33 18.30 -10.87 -1.46
N THR A 34 17.68 -11.95 -0.98
CA THR A 34 18.36 -12.97 -0.18
C THR A 34 18.12 -14.35 -0.79
N ARG A 35 19.06 -15.26 -0.60
CA ARG A 35 18.87 -16.66 -0.98
C ARG A 35 18.18 -17.39 0.16
N GLN A 36 16.96 -17.86 -0.07
CA GLN A 36 16.17 -18.65 0.88
C GLN A 36 15.78 -19.98 0.25
N TYR A 37 16.14 -21.10 0.88
CA TYR A 37 15.77 -22.45 0.44
C TYR A 37 16.03 -22.75 -1.05
N GLY A 38 17.13 -22.23 -1.59
CA GLY A 38 17.50 -22.44 -2.99
C GLY A 38 16.87 -21.46 -3.98
N LEU A 39 15.96 -20.59 -3.54
CA LEU A 39 15.35 -19.51 -4.33
C LEU A 39 15.96 -18.16 -3.92
N THR A 40 16.11 -17.25 -4.89
CA THR A 40 16.51 -15.85 -4.62
C THR A 40 15.25 -15.01 -4.50
N THR A 41 15.04 -14.36 -3.36
CA THR A 41 13.93 -13.41 -3.18
C THR A 41 14.19 -12.13 -3.95
N TYR A 42 13.14 -11.39 -4.29
CA TYR A 42 13.29 -10.05 -4.84
C TYR A 42 13.66 -9.03 -3.77
N GLY A 43 14.28 -7.93 -4.22
CA GLY A 43 14.52 -6.77 -3.37
C GLY A 43 13.22 -6.01 -3.12
N LEU A 44 13.06 -5.44 -1.94
CA LEU A 44 11.78 -4.89 -1.49
C LEU A 44 11.91 -3.45 -1.00
N CYS A 45 10.90 -2.64 -1.26
CA CYS A 45 10.55 -1.46 -0.49
C CYS A 45 9.21 -1.74 0.18
N VAL A 46 9.16 -1.75 1.51
CA VAL A 46 7.92 -2.01 2.25
C VAL A 46 7.68 -0.97 3.35
N ILE A 47 6.42 -0.67 3.63
CA ILE A 47 6.03 0.27 4.70
C ILE A 47 5.20 -0.48 5.75
N GLU A 48 5.60 -0.37 7.02
CA GLU A 48 4.96 -1.05 8.17
C GLU A 48 4.81 -0.14 9.40
N GLN A 49 3.97 -0.58 10.36
CA GLN A 49 3.84 0.05 11.68
C GLN A 49 3.64 -0.95 12.84
N VAL A 50 3.25 -2.20 12.55
CA VAL A 50 2.83 -3.19 13.56
C VAL A 50 3.83 -4.31 13.79
N GLY A 51 5.11 -4.05 13.50
CA GLY A 51 6.23 -4.94 13.77
C GLY A 51 6.78 -5.62 12.52
N SER A 52 8.01 -6.11 12.65
CA SER A 52 8.80 -6.65 11.54
C SER A 52 8.05 -7.72 10.76
N ASP A 53 8.16 -7.64 9.43
CA ASP A 53 7.64 -8.59 8.46
C ASP A 53 6.12 -8.49 8.23
N ARG A 54 5.48 -7.44 8.76
CA ARG A 54 4.03 -7.18 8.56
C ARG A 54 3.80 -5.86 7.83
N PRO A 55 4.18 -5.77 6.54
CA PRO A 55 4.00 -4.54 5.78
C PRO A 55 2.52 -4.31 5.44
N PHE A 56 2.12 -3.04 5.43
CA PHE A 56 0.82 -2.64 4.91
C PHE A 56 0.82 -2.48 3.40
N GLU A 57 2.00 -2.25 2.82
CA GLU A 57 2.22 -2.24 1.38
C GLU A 57 3.70 -2.41 1.03
N GLY A 58 3.96 -2.59 -0.25
CA GLY A 58 5.28 -2.41 -0.81
C GLY A 58 5.36 -2.59 -2.30
N LEU A 59 6.59 -2.42 -2.79
CA LEU A 59 7.03 -2.59 -4.17
C LEU A 59 8.24 -3.51 -4.16
N ASN A 60 8.31 -4.46 -5.10
CA ASN A 60 9.51 -5.27 -5.29
C ASN A 60 10.36 -4.83 -6.49
N SER A 61 11.56 -5.39 -6.59
CA SER A 61 12.55 -5.08 -7.63
C SER A 61 12.12 -5.53 -9.04
N GLN A 62 10.96 -6.17 -9.18
CA GLN A 62 10.35 -6.61 -10.43
C GLN A 62 9.16 -5.73 -10.85
N GLY A 63 8.88 -4.66 -10.10
CA GLY A 63 7.79 -3.75 -10.41
C GLY A 63 6.41 -4.28 -10.03
N LEU A 64 6.34 -5.22 -9.07
CA LEU A 64 5.08 -5.64 -8.47
C LEU A 64 4.81 -4.83 -7.21
N PHE A 65 3.62 -4.22 -7.15
CA PHE A 65 3.07 -3.57 -5.98
C PHE A 65 1.95 -4.41 -5.37
N ILE A 66 1.91 -4.45 -4.04
CA ILE A 66 0.74 -4.89 -3.28
C ILE A 66 0.56 -3.97 -2.08
N GLY A 67 -0.66 -3.51 -1.88
CA GLY A 67 -1.06 -2.70 -0.73
C GLY A 67 -2.40 -3.14 -0.19
N MET A 68 -2.63 -2.88 1.09
CA MET A 68 -3.89 -3.19 1.75
C MET A 68 -4.73 -1.96 2.07
N ALA A 69 -6.05 -2.17 2.08
CA ALA A 69 -7.01 -1.30 2.75
C ALA A 69 -7.84 -2.15 3.71
N GLY A 70 -8.15 -1.59 4.88
CA GLY A 70 -9.02 -2.25 5.85
C GLY A 70 -10.49 -2.11 5.48
N ILE A 71 -11.26 -3.19 5.51
CA ILE A 71 -12.72 -3.18 5.37
C ILE A 71 -13.36 -3.64 6.68
N HIS A 72 -14.58 -3.19 6.97
CA HIS A 72 -15.27 -3.60 8.19
C HIS A 72 -15.62 -5.09 8.11
N ALA A 73 -15.38 -5.85 9.19
CA ALA A 73 -15.58 -7.29 9.16
C ALA A 73 -17.03 -7.72 8.89
N ASP A 74 -18.01 -6.95 9.39
CA ASP A 74 -19.43 -7.26 9.20
C ASP A 74 -19.90 -7.02 7.77
N ASP A 75 -19.19 -6.17 7.03
CA ASP A 75 -19.55 -5.87 5.65
C ASP A 75 -19.20 -7.03 4.70
N PHE A 76 -18.33 -7.97 5.12
CA PHE A 76 -17.74 -8.93 4.20
C PHE A 76 -17.40 -10.32 4.78
N PRO A 77 -17.77 -11.44 4.11
CA PRO A 77 -17.42 -12.79 4.55
C PRO A 77 -15.92 -13.10 4.40
N GLU A 78 -15.43 -14.09 5.16
CA GLU A 78 -13.98 -14.38 5.20
C GLU A 78 -13.60 -14.98 3.86
N ARG A 79 -12.38 -14.70 3.39
CA ARG A 79 -11.85 -15.44 2.25
C ARG A 79 -12.00 -16.92 2.57
N ARG A 80 -12.54 -17.68 1.61
CA ARG A 80 -12.70 -19.12 1.78
C ARG A 80 -11.33 -19.69 2.14
N GLN A 81 -11.24 -20.33 3.29
CA GLN A 81 -9.99 -20.94 3.71
C GLN A 81 -9.67 -22.08 2.74
N SER A 82 -8.45 -22.09 2.24
CA SER A 82 -7.90 -23.23 1.51
C SER A 82 -7.41 -24.27 2.53
N ASP A 83 -7.47 -25.55 2.17
CA ASP A 83 -6.80 -26.63 2.91
C ASP A 83 -5.28 -26.61 2.66
N ALA A 84 -4.71 -25.43 2.39
CA ALA A 84 -3.31 -25.26 2.07
C ALA A 84 -2.44 -25.62 3.29
N ALA A 85 -1.31 -26.27 3.02
CA ALA A 85 -0.36 -26.66 4.07
C ALA A 85 0.34 -25.46 4.74
N ILE A 86 0.30 -24.27 4.12
CA ILE A 86 0.98 -23.06 4.59
C ILE A 86 -0.06 -22.04 5.01
N ALA A 87 0.01 -21.61 6.27
CA ALA A 87 -0.78 -20.50 6.81
C ALA A 87 0.09 -19.25 6.97
N LEU A 88 -0.40 -18.12 6.48
CA LEU A 88 0.22 -16.79 6.62
C LEU A 88 -0.79 -15.83 7.23
N ASP A 89 -0.35 -14.93 8.10
CA ASP A 89 -1.22 -13.82 8.50
C ASP A 89 -1.43 -12.85 7.33
N GLU A 90 -2.52 -12.08 7.36
CA GLU A 90 -2.89 -11.15 6.29
C GLU A 90 -1.77 -10.15 5.91
N LEU A 91 -0.95 -9.71 6.86
CA LEU A 91 0.15 -8.78 6.56
C LEU A 91 1.40 -9.54 6.11
N GLY A 92 1.69 -10.70 6.71
CA GLY A 92 2.76 -11.59 6.27
C GLY A 92 2.59 -12.07 4.82
N ALA A 93 1.35 -12.25 4.36
CA ALA A 93 1.05 -12.61 2.97
C ALA A 93 1.55 -11.55 1.96
N ILE A 94 1.48 -10.26 2.31
CA ILE A 94 1.96 -9.15 1.46
C ILE A 94 3.46 -9.29 1.20
N ARG A 95 4.24 -9.49 2.26
CA ARG A 95 5.69 -9.70 2.13
C ARG A 95 6.00 -10.98 1.35
N PHE A 96 5.33 -12.07 1.67
CA PHE A 96 5.57 -13.36 1.04
C PHE A 96 5.37 -13.30 -0.49
N VAL A 97 4.34 -12.60 -0.94
CA VAL A 97 4.08 -12.29 -2.36
C VAL A 97 5.20 -11.44 -2.95
N LEU A 98 5.53 -10.30 -2.33
CA LEU A 98 6.54 -9.38 -2.88
C LEU A 98 7.92 -10.03 -3.04
N GLU A 99 8.27 -10.96 -2.15
CA GLU A 99 9.53 -11.70 -2.23
C GLU A 99 9.61 -12.66 -3.43
N ARG A 100 8.48 -13.05 -4.04
CA ARG A 100 8.40 -14.22 -4.94
C ARG A 100 7.70 -14.00 -6.28
N ALA A 101 6.77 -13.04 -6.37
CA ALA A 101 6.01 -12.78 -7.59
C ALA A 101 6.60 -11.62 -8.41
N THR A 102 6.54 -11.72 -9.73
CA THR A 102 6.91 -10.64 -10.66
C THR A 102 5.70 -10.02 -11.35
N THR A 103 4.57 -10.73 -11.39
CA THR A 103 3.33 -10.30 -12.03
C THR A 103 2.14 -10.45 -11.11
N THR A 104 1.05 -9.75 -11.45
CA THR A 104 -0.22 -9.83 -10.74
C THR A 104 -0.80 -11.25 -10.76
N GLN A 105 -0.64 -12.00 -11.85
CA GLN A 105 -1.05 -13.41 -11.95
C GLN A 105 -0.29 -14.29 -10.96
N GLN A 106 1.04 -14.12 -10.87
CA GLN A 106 1.86 -14.88 -9.92
C GLN A 106 1.49 -14.53 -8.47
N ALA A 107 1.23 -13.27 -8.18
CA ALA A 107 0.78 -12.82 -6.87
C ALA A 107 -0.55 -13.47 -6.47
N VAL A 108 -1.54 -13.47 -7.37
CA VAL A 108 -2.83 -14.16 -7.17
C VAL A 108 -2.63 -15.66 -6.94
N ALA A 109 -1.83 -16.32 -7.78
CA ALA A 109 -1.57 -17.74 -7.66
C ALA A 109 -0.91 -18.12 -6.32
N ILE A 110 0.02 -17.28 -5.82
CA ILE A 110 0.61 -17.47 -4.48
C ILE A 110 -0.47 -17.35 -3.40
N LEU A 111 -1.31 -16.32 -3.46
CA LEU A 111 -2.35 -16.07 -2.48
C LEU A 111 -3.43 -17.16 -2.47
N ASP A 112 -3.68 -17.83 -3.59
CA ASP A 112 -4.61 -18.98 -3.69
C ASP A 112 -4.02 -20.27 -3.10
N GLN A 113 -2.69 -20.36 -2.97
CA GLN A 113 -1.99 -21.53 -2.46
C GLN A 113 -1.69 -21.47 -0.96
N VAL A 114 -2.09 -20.41 -0.27
CA VAL A 114 -1.86 -20.22 1.17
C VAL A 114 -3.18 -20.00 1.90
N GLN A 115 -3.24 -20.46 3.15
CA GLN A 115 -4.31 -20.10 4.06
C GLN A 115 -3.99 -18.71 4.63
N ILE A 116 -4.85 -17.73 4.39
CA ILE A 116 -4.70 -16.39 4.96
C ILE A 116 -5.44 -16.33 6.29
N VAL A 117 -4.70 -16.12 7.37
CA VAL A 117 -5.22 -16.03 8.74
C VAL A 117 -5.51 -14.57 9.05
N PRO A 118 -6.79 -14.20 9.32
CA PRO A 118 -7.16 -12.83 9.62
C PRO A 118 -6.46 -12.28 10.86
N HIS A 119 -6.01 -11.03 10.78
CA HIS A 119 -5.46 -10.35 11.95
C HIS A 119 -6.61 -9.86 12.83
N LYS A 120 -6.63 -10.22 14.11
CA LYS A 120 -7.65 -9.76 15.08
C LYS A 120 -7.36 -8.34 15.59
N ILE A 121 -7.17 -7.39 14.67
CA ILE A 121 -6.95 -5.97 15.01
C ILE A 121 -8.32 -5.31 15.18
N GLU A 122 -8.58 -4.76 16.36
CA GLU A 122 -9.77 -3.94 16.61
C GLU A 122 -9.65 -2.56 15.94
N PRO A 123 -10.78 -1.99 15.45
CA PRO A 123 -12.10 -2.60 15.32
C PRO A 123 -12.11 -3.62 14.17
N TYR A 124 -12.48 -4.89 14.42
CA TYR A 124 -12.38 -6.05 13.50
C TYR A 124 -12.27 -5.67 12.01
N VAL A 125 -11.02 -5.47 11.56
CA VAL A 125 -10.73 -5.09 10.18
C VAL A 125 -10.34 -6.35 9.40
N ARG A 126 -10.93 -6.54 8.23
CA ARG A 126 -10.44 -7.50 7.22
C ARG A 126 -9.62 -6.76 6.19
N LEU A 127 -8.67 -7.43 5.55
CA LEU A 127 -7.88 -6.77 4.50
C LEU A 127 -8.45 -7.06 3.12
N GLN A 128 -8.57 -6.00 2.32
CA GLN A 128 -8.59 -6.13 0.87
C GLN A 128 -7.20 -5.82 0.31
N TYR A 129 -6.75 -6.61 -0.67
CA TYR A 129 -5.48 -6.40 -1.36
C TYR A 129 -5.71 -5.71 -2.70
N PHE A 130 -4.90 -4.69 -2.96
CA PHE A 130 -4.75 -4.06 -4.26
C PHE A 130 -3.38 -4.44 -4.82
N ILE A 131 -3.36 -5.17 -5.92
CA ILE A 131 -2.15 -5.72 -6.54
C ILE A 131 -2.02 -5.10 -7.93
N ALA A 132 -0.84 -4.59 -8.28
CA ALA A 132 -0.56 -4.05 -9.60
C ALA A 132 0.86 -4.40 -10.02
N ASP A 133 1.06 -4.70 -11.30
CA ASP A 133 2.40 -4.91 -11.87
C ASP A 133 2.78 -3.86 -12.91
N GLN A 134 4.06 -3.83 -13.25
CA GLN A 134 4.62 -2.90 -14.25
C GLN A 134 4.08 -3.15 -15.68
N GLN A 135 3.44 -4.29 -15.96
CA GLN A 135 2.76 -4.56 -17.23
C GLN A 135 1.35 -3.94 -17.29
N GLY A 136 0.87 -3.40 -16.16
CA GLY A 136 -0.42 -2.75 -16.03
C GLY A 136 -1.54 -3.72 -15.67
N ASP A 137 -1.25 -4.97 -15.29
CA ASP A 137 -2.28 -5.84 -14.73
C ASP A 137 -2.56 -5.46 -13.29
N VAL A 138 -3.84 -5.29 -12.96
CA VAL A 138 -4.32 -4.96 -11.62
C VAL A 138 -5.31 -6.02 -11.16
N CYS A 139 -5.24 -6.38 -9.88
CA CYS A 139 -6.17 -7.26 -9.23
C CYS A 139 -6.56 -6.71 -7.85
N ILE A 140 -7.85 -6.80 -7.55
CA ILE A 140 -8.39 -6.47 -6.23
C ILE A 140 -8.97 -7.74 -5.64
N ILE A 141 -8.54 -8.08 -4.42
CA ILE A 141 -9.02 -9.26 -3.69
C ILE A 141 -9.64 -8.79 -2.38
N ALA A 142 -10.94 -9.00 -2.22
CA ALA A 142 -11.69 -8.69 -1.00
C ALA A 142 -12.58 -9.88 -0.61
N GLY A 143 -12.24 -10.55 0.50
CA GLY A 143 -12.99 -11.71 1.02
C GLY A 143 -13.27 -12.79 -0.03
N GLN A 144 -14.55 -13.07 -0.30
CA GLN A 144 -14.99 -14.08 -1.29
C GLN A 144 -15.36 -13.49 -2.66
N GLU A 145 -15.03 -12.23 -2.94
CA GLU A 145 -15.27 -11.67 -4.28
C GLU A 145 -14.51 -12.46 -5.34
N LYS A 146 -15.09 -12.50 -6.55
CA LYS A 146 -14.44 -13.13 -7.69
C LYS A 146 -13.14 -12.39 -8.00
N THR A 147 -12.02 -13.07 -7.77
CA THR A 147 -10.70 -12.58 -8.15
C THR A 147 -10.64 -12.42 -9.66
N THR A 148 -10.50 -11.17 -10.12
CA THR A 148 -10.42 -10.82 -11.53
C THR A 148 -9.19 -9.96 -11.75
N ILE A 149 -8.42 -10.28 -12.79
CA ILE A 149 -7.28 -9.49 -13.23
C ILE A 149 -7.74 -8.63 -14.40
N GLN A 150 -7.47 -7.33 -14.30
CA GLN A 150 -7.83 -6.35 -15.31
C GLN A 150 -6.57 -5.65 -15.80
N ARG A 151 -6.38 -5.57 -17.12
CA ARG A 151 -5.33 -4.78 -17.74
C ARG A 151 -5.75 -3.31 -17.74
N LEU A 152 -4.91 -2.44 -17.21
CA LEU A 152 -5.06 -0.99 -17.33
C LEU A 152 -4.86 -0.56 -18.78
N ASP A 153 -5.67 0.39 -19.21
CA ASP A 153 -5.57 1.08 -20.49
C ASP A 153 -6.03 2.54 -20.33
N ALA A 154 -6.29 3.23 -21.45
CA ALA A 154 -6.70 4.63 -21.42
C ALA A 154 -8.06 4.86 -20.71
N THR A 155 -8.96 3.89 -20.69
CA THR A 155 -10.34 4.04 -20.16
C THR A 155 -10.56 3.28 -18.85
N THR A 156 -9.69 2.34 -18.56
CA THR A 156 -9.75 1.48 -17.38
C THR A 156 -9.19 2.19 -16.15
N LEU A 157 -9.99 2.15 -15.08
CA LEU A 157 -9.68 2.73 -13.78
C LEU A 157 -9.59 1.58 -12.77
N ALA A 158 -8.60 1.63 -11.89
CA ALA A 158 -8.52 0.73 -10.75
C ALA A 158 -8.30 1.55 -9.48
N ALA A 159 -9.26 1.50 -8.56
CA ALA A 159 -9.22 2.22 -7.30
C ALA A 159 -9.98 1.46 -6.21
N VAL A 160 -9.55 1.60 -4.97
CA VAL A 160 -10.23 1.07 -3.77
C VAL A 160 -10.14 2.06 -2.61
N THR A 161 -11.10 1.98 -1.70
CA THR A 161 -11.07 2.64 -0.39
C THR A 161 -11.28 1.59 0.71
N ASN A 162 -11.94 1.91 1.83
CA ASN A 162 -12.27 0.94 2.88
C ASN A 162 -13.59 0.22 2.64
N PHE A 163 -14.18 0.46 1.46
CA PHE A 163 -15.37 -0.22 1.03
C PHE A 163 -14.99 -1.14 -0.14
N PRO A 164 -15.41 -2.41 -0.10
CA PRO A 164 -15.30 -3.32 -1.24
C PRO A 164 -16.03 -2.77 -2.47
N LEU A 165 -15.54 -3.10 -3.66
CA LEU A 165 -16.15 -2.65 -4.90
C LEU A 165 -17.59 -3.15 -5.07
N SER A 166 -17.93 -4.32 -4.53
CA SER A 166 -19.31 -4.83 -4.56
C SER A 166 -20.32 -4.00 -3.75
N LEU A 167 -19.86 -3.19 -2.79
CA LEU A 167 -20.70 -2.31 -1.95
C LEU A 167 -20.72 -0.86 -2.44
N LYS A 168 -19.99 -0.55 -3.51
CA LYS A 168 -19.86 0.81 -4.06
C LYS A 168 -21.22 1.50 -4.30
N SER A 169 -22.23 0.80 -4.81
CA SER A 169 -23.55 1.40 -5.10
C SER A 169 -24.44 1.58 -3.85
N LYS A 170 -24.02 1.05 -2.70
CA LYS A 170 -24.79 1.03 -1.46
C LYS A 170 -24.24 1.97 -0.40
N ILE A 171 -22.99 2.39 -0.55
CA ILE A 171 -22.28 3.22 0.44
C ILE A 171 -21.76 4.47 -0.26
N ALA A 172 -22.20 5.64 0.21
CA ALA A 172 -21.63 6.91 -0.22
C ALA A 172 -20.23 7.04 0.38
N CYS A 173 -19.21 7.19 -0.48
CA CYS A 173 -17.84 7.39 -0.06
C CYS A 173 -17.23 8.52 -0.86
N ASP A 174 -17.21 9.73 -0.28
CA ASP A 174 -16.71 10.95 -0.92
C ASP A 174 -15.33 10.77 -1.56
N ARG A 175 -14.44 10.00 -0.92
CA ARG A 175 -13.10 9.76 -1.46
C ARG A 175 -13.12 8.82 -2.66
N PHE A 176 -13.97 7.80 -2.65
CA PHE A 176 -14.12 6.94 -3.80
C PHE A 176 -14.72 7.73 -4.97
N GLU A 177 -15.76 8.53 -4.72
CA GLU A 177 -16.37 9.41 -5.73
C GLU A 177 -15.35 10.38 -6.34
N ARG A 178 -14.49 11.00 -5.51
CA ARG A 178 -13.38 11.84 -5.99
C ARG A 178 -12.39 11.06 -6.85
N LEU A 179 -12.00 9.85 -6.44
CA LEU A 179 -11.14 8.98 -7.25
C LEU A 179 -11.78 8.72 -8.61
N GLU A 180 -13.05 8.35 -8.66
CA GLU A 180 -13.73 8.08 -9.93
C GLU A 180 -13.82 9.30 -10.83
N GLN A 181 -14.10 10.46 -10.25
CA GLN A 181 -14.24 11.69 -11.01
C GLN A 181 -12.89 12.19 -11.56
N TRP A 182 -11.81 12.05 -10.78
CA TRP A 182 -10.54 12.71 -11.09
C TRP A 182 -9.48 11.76 -11.66
N LEU A 183 -9.51 10.47 -11.36
CA LEU A 183 -8.55 9.51 -11.91
C LEU A 183 -8.50 9.49 -13.45
N PRO A 184 -9.61 9.66 -14.20
CA PRO A 184 -9.57 9.79 -15.66
C PRO A 184 -8.77 11.00 -16.17
N THR A 185 -8.66 12.07 -15.37
CA THR A 185 -7.96 13.31 -15.76
C THR A 185 -6.47 13.26 -15.43
N VAL A 186 -6.02 12.23 -14.71
CA VAL A 186 -4.62 12.01 -14.37
C VAL A 186 -3.84 11.58 -15.61
N THR A 187 -3.08 12.52 -16.18
CA THR A 187 -2.31 12.37 -17.41
C THR A 187 -0.80 12.51 -17.21
N ASN A 188 -0.37 13.00 -16.04
CA ASN A 188 1.03 13.20 -15.68
C ASN A 188 1.23 13.00 -14.17
N GLU A 189 2.48 12.89 -13.74
CA GLU A 189 2.84 12.65 -12.33
C GLU A 189 2.29 13.75 -11.40
N GLN A 190 2.35 15.02 -11.80
CA GLN A 190 1.83 16.13 -10.99
C GLN A 190 0.32 16.00 -10.74
N ALA A 191 -0.45 15.56 -11.74
CA ALA A 191 -1.87 15.28 -11.60
C ALA A 191 -2.13 14.08 -10.67
N ALA A 192 -1.26 13.07 -10.71
CA ALA A 192 -1.35 11.94 -9.78
C ALA A 192 -1.09 12.38 -8.33
N ILE A 193 -0.07 13.22 -8.10
CA ILE A 193 0.22 13.82 -6.80
C ILE A 193 -0.96 14.64 -6.30
N ALA A 194 -1.52 15.50 -7.17
CA ALA A 194 -2.69 16.31 -6.83
C ALA A 194 -3.91 15.45 -6.47
N LEU A 195 -4.10 14.30 -7.13
CA LEU A 195 -5.15 13.35 -6.77
C LEU A 195 -4.91 12.73 -5.40
N VAL A 196 -3.68 12.26 -5.12
CA VAL A 196 -3.30 11.73 -3.80
C VAL A 196 -3.57 12.77 -2.70
N GLU A 197 -3.21 14.02 -2.92
CA GLU A 197 -3.48 15.13 -2.00
C GLU A 197 -4.98 15.37 -1.80
N ALA A 198 -5.75 15.44 -2.89
CA ALA A 198 -7.19 15.74 -2.87
C ALA A 198 -8.03 14.66 -2.17
N VAL A 199 -7.55 13.41 -2.16
CA VAL A 199 -8.19 12.29 -1.47
C VAL A 199 -7.56 11.97 -0.11
N SER A 200 -6.61 12.78 0.35
CA SER A 200 -6.10 12.74 1.73
C SER A 200 -7.11 13.36 2.71
N GLN A 201 -7.01 12.99 3.98
CA GLN A 201 -7.88 13.48 5.07
C GLN A 201 -7.09 13.61 6.36
N GLN A 202 -7.67 14.20 7.41
CA GLN A 202 -6.94 14.51 8.66
C GLN A 202 -6.25 13.28 9.31
N SER A 203 -6.79 12.07 9.13
CA SER A 203 -6.21 10.82 9.64
C SER A 203 -5.16 10.18 8.74
N THR A 204 -4.81 10.79 7.60
CA THR A 204 -3.78 10.30 6.70
C THR A 204 -2.41 10.40 7.38
N VAL A 205 -1.82 9.26 7.72
CA VAL A 205 -0.50 9.16 8.36
C VAL A 205 0.59 9.40 7.33
N TYR A 206 0.43 8.80 6.15
CA TYR A 206 1.31 9.02 5.02
C TYR A 206 0.57 8.82 3.70
N SER A 207 1.13 9.44 2.68
CA SER A 207 0.72 9.32 1.30
C SER A 207 1.90 8.85 0.47
N SER A 208 1.66 8.02 -0.53
CA SER A 208 2.71 7.49 -1.38
C SER A 208 2.30 7.47 -2.85
N LEU A 209 3.29 7.65 -3.72
CA LEU A 209 3.15 7.47 -5.16
C LEU A 209 4.30 6.57 -5.64
N TYR A 210 3.95 5.42 -6.20
CA TYR A 210 4.89 4.46 -6.77
C TYR A 210 4.92 4.60 -8.29
N SER A 211 6.10 4.52 -8.89
CA SER A 211 6.27 4.20 -10.32
C SER A 211 6.78 2.78 -10.42
N LEU A 212 5.95 1.85 -10.91
CA LEU A 212 6.29 0.42 -10.91
C LEU A 212 7.40 0.09 -11.90
N THR A 213 7.44 0.79 -13.03
CA THR A 213 8.46 0.61 -14.07
C THR A 213 9.79 1.26 -13.69
N GLN A 214 9.77 2.47 -13.10
CA GLN A 214 11.01 3.14 -12.64
C GLN A 214 11.49 2.64 -11.28
N LYS A 215 10.64 1.88 -10.59
CA LYS A 215 10.81 1.37 -9.24
C LYS A 215 11.15 2.49 -8.24
N THR A 216 10.39 3.57 -8.32
CA THR A 216 10.50 4.70 -7.39
C THR A 216 9.31 4.73 -6.46
N VAL A 217 9.54 5.24 -5.25
CA VAL A 217 8.49 5.59 -4.30
C VAL A 217 8.72 7.02 -3.84
N SER A 218 7.71 7.85 -4.01
CA SER A 218 7.62 9.19 -3.40
C SER A 218 6.69 9.10 -2.20
N LEU A 219 7.13 9.61 -1.06
CA LEU A 219 6.44 9.51 0.23
C LEU A 219 6.24 10.91 0.83
N TRP A 220 5.07 11.13 1.40
CA TRP A 220 4.72 12.33 2.15
C TRP A 220 4.18 11.94 3.52
N ILE A 221 4.78 12.45 4.58
CA ILE A 221 4.38 12.16 5.95
C ILE A 221 3.41 13.23 6.44
N GLU A 222 2.30 12.82 7.06
CA GLU A 222 1.30 13.72 7.67
C GLU A 222 0.81 14.81 6.71
N ARG A 223 0.54 14.43 5.45
CA ARG A 223 0.05 15.32 4.38
C ARG A 223 0.98 16.51 4.07
N ALA A 224 2.27 16.37 4.36
CA ALA A 224 3.25 17.40 4.05
C ALA A 224 3.65 17.37 2.55
N PHE A 225 2.68 17.54 1.65
CA PHE A 225 2.83 17.42 0.19
C PHE A 225 3.92 18.33 -0.42
N GLN A 226 4.27 19.41 0.27
CA GLN A 226 5.37 20.31 -0.09
C GLN A 226 6.78 19.72 0.14
N TYR A 227 6.91 18.57 0.83
CA TYR A 227 8.18 17.93 1.15
C TYR A 227 8.19 16.45 0.72
N PRO A 228 8.24 16.15 -0.59
CA PRO A 228 8.35 14.77 -1.07
C PRO A 228 9.68 14.15 -0.63
N LEU A 229 9.62 12.89 -0.20
CA LEU A 229 10.78 12.03 0.00
C LEU A 229 10.76 10.96 -1.08
N THR A 230 11.70 11.04 -2.03
CA THR A 230 11.75 10.12 -3.17
C THR A 230 12.90 9.16 -3.05
N PHE A 231 12.60 7.87 -3.22
CA PHE A 231 13.55 6.78 -3.16
C PHE A 231 13.52 5.99 -4.47
N GLN A 232 14.69 5.55 -4.93
CA GLN A 232 14.80 4.61 -6.05
C GLN A 232 15.20 3.25 -5.48
N LEU A 233 14.33 2.24 -5.66
CA LEU A 233 14.46 0.95 -4.99
C LEU A 233 15.81 0.26 -5.23
N ASP A 234 16.23 0.12 -6.48
CA ASP A 234 17.48 -0.56 -6.86
C ASP A 234 18.71 0.13 -6.25
N ARG A 235 18.73 1.47 -6.18
CA ARG A 235 19.78 2.25 -5.50
C ARG A 235 19.77 2.02 -3.99
N GLU A 236 18.58 1.96 -3.40
CA GLU A 236 18.44 1.80 -1.95
C GLU A 236 18.85 0.39 -1.50
N ILE A 237 18.42 -0.66 -2.19
CA ILE A 237 18.79 -2.05 -1.84
C ILE A 237 20.26 -2.36 -2.13
N ALA A 238 20.91 -1.68 -3.07
CA ALA A 238 22.34 -1.82 -3.34
C ALA A 238 23.21 -1.35 -2.16
N GLN A 239 22.66 -0.55 -1.25
CA GLN A 239 23.34 -0.11 -0.02
C GLN A 239 23.21 -1.11 1.13
N GLY A 240 22.57 -2.27 0.89
CA GLY A 240 22.24 -3.24 1.92
C GLY A 240 20.90 -2.96 2.61
N TYR A 241 20.58 -3.78 3.62
CA TYR A 241 19.37 -3.57 4.40
C TYR A 241 19.42 -2.23 5.12
N LYS A 242 18.37 -1.43 4.96
CA LYS A 242 18.20 -0.19 5.70
C LYS A 242 16.73 0.12 5.91
N PHE A 243 16.45 0.94 6.91
CA PHE A 243 15.13 1.46 7.15
C PHE A 243 15.20 2.90 7.63
N TYR A 244 14.12 3.63 7.41
CA TYR A 244 13.93 4.95 7.97
C TYR A 244 12.60 4.96 8.74
N ASN A 245 12.65 5.32 10.01
CA ASN A 245 11.43 5.59 10.75
C ASN A 245 10.88 6.97 10.33
N PHE A 246 9.56 7.15 10.42
CA PHE A 246 8.94 8.39 9.96
C PHE A 246 9.39 9.64 10.72
N GLY A 247 9.87 9.49 11.96
CA GLY A 247 10.50 10.58 12.70
C GLY A 247 11.79 11.06 12.02
N GLN A 248 12.68 10.14 11.65
CA GLN A 248 13.90 10.43 10.89
C GLN A 248 13.56 11.08 9.55
N LEU A 249 12.59 10.53 8.82
CA LEU A 249 12.15 11.06 7.53
C LEU A 249 11.67 12.51 7.62
N LYS A 250 10.90 12.86 8.67
CA LYS A 250 10.49 14.26 8.90
C LYS A 250 11.70 15.17 9.06
N LEU A 251 12.74 14.73 9.77
CA LEU A 251 13.97 15.49 10.01
C LEU A 251 14.88 15.63 8.77
N MET A 252 14.68 14.82 7.73
CA MET A 252 15.46 14.90 6.48
C MET A 252 15.08 16.13 5.63
N SER A 253 13.98 16.82 5.93
CA SER A 253 13.62 18.09 5.29
C SER A 253 14.11 19.29 6.12
N ALA A 254 14.64 20.33 5.45
CA ALA A 254 15.21 21.50 6.14
C ALA A 254 14.24 22.18 7.13
N LYS A 255 12.94 22.23 6.81
CA LYS A 255 11.88 22.76 7.70
C LYS A 255 11.31 21.73 8.68
N GLY A 256 11.53 20.44 8.44
CA GLY A 256 11.11 19.39 9.37
C GLY A 256 11.97 19.34 10.64
N GLN A 257 13.20 19.86 10.57
CA GLN A 257 14.04 20.13 11.75
C GLN A 257 13.40 21.19 12.68
N ASP A 258 12.84 22.26 12.12
CA ASP A 258 12.17 23.31 12.90
C ASP A 258 10.87 22.80 13.53
N ARG A 259 10.04 22.07 12.75
CA ARG A 259 8.77 21.49 13.22
C ARG A 259 8.94 20.47 14.35
N PHE A 260 10.04 19.70 14.35
CA PHE A 260 10.33 18.74 15.41
C PHE A 260 10.74 19.43 16.72
N ARG A 261 11.46 20.56 16.65
CA ARG A 261 11.83 21.35 17.83
C ARG A 261 10.62 21.95 18.54
N GLU A 262 9.57 22.28 17.79
CA GLU A 262 8.36 22.92 18.30
C GLU A 262 7.27 21.92 18.74
N ALA A 263 7.42 20.62 18.41
CA ALA A 263 6.41 19.62 18.70
C ALA A 263 6.41 19.25 20.19
N PRO A 264 5.28 19.41 20.91
CA PRO A 264 5.19 18.96 22.30
C PRO A 264 5.28 17.43 22.35
N TYR A 265 6.14 16.91 23.25
CA TYR A 265 6.21 15.47 23.50
C TYR A 265 4.87 15.00 24.10
N LYS A 266 4.08 14.28 23.31
CA LYS A 266 2.84 13.63 23.74
C LYS A 266 2.90 12.17 23.36
N VAL A 267 2.85 11.30 24.36
CA VAL A 267 2.63 9.86 24.14
C VAL A 267 1.19 9.70 23.64
N GLN A 268 1.01 9.15 22.45
CA GLN A 268 -0.31 8.72 22.00
C GLN A 268 -0.71 7.49 22.83
N CYS A 269 -1.55 7.67 23.83
CA CYS A 269 -2.18 6.56 24.54
C CYS A 269 -3.17 5.88 23.60
N GLY A 270 -2.84 4.66 23.14
CA GLY A 270 -3.74 3.81 22.36
C GLY A 270 -4.98 3.38 23.15
N PHE A 271 -6.02 2.96 22.42
CA PHE A 271 -7.32 2.46 22.87
C PHE A 271 -7.59 2.58 24.38
N ALA A 272 -8.01 3.77 24.83
CA ALA A 272 -8.76 3.84 26.08
C ALA A 272 -10.08 3.11 25.84
N LYS A 273 -10.25 1.95 26.49
CA LYS A 273 -11.54 1.25 26.57
C LYS A 273 -12.61 2.27 26.96
N ARG A 274 -13.56 2.52 26.06
CA ARG A 274 -14.85 3.12 26.42
C ARG A 274 -15.86 2.00 26.50
#